data_AF-A0A1G1J407-F1
#
_entry.id   AF-A0A1G1J407-F1
#
_cell.length_a   1.000
_cell.length_b   1.000
_cell.length_c   1.000
_cell.angle_alpha   90.00
_cell.angle_beta   90.00
_cell.angle_gamma   90.00
#
_symmetry.space_group_name_H-M   'P 1'
#
loop_
_entity.id
_entity.type
_entity.pdbx_description
1 polymer ?
#
loop_
_entity_poly.entity_id
_entity_poly.type
_entity_poly.pdbx_seq_one_letter_code
_entity_poly.pdbx_strand_id
1 'polypeptide(L)'
;MEKIVMLEPDMVLATSLTDVRAVEKLGRLGIKVISIPPPGSFDELCKQFLELGEILGEEEKARKIVNDARNKVGLIRKKAGNLSSPRVFVQIGSSPLFAATDDYFIDDFVGFAGGTNIAEKSKTGLYSREEVIKRNPDVIVVVTMGIAGDKEIENWKNYKTLNAVKNNRIHLVDPYRLCSSTPESFVDMLEEFVEILHPDETGRKL
;
A
#
# COMPACT_ATOMS: atom_id res chain seq x y z
N MET A 1 19.41 -0.73 21.60
CA MET A 1 20.83 -0.52 21.28
C MET A 1 21.68 -1.68 21.80
N GLU A 2 21.81 -1.85 23.12
CA GLU A 2 22.64 -2.93 23.72
C GLU A 2 22.28 -4.32 23.17
N LYS A 3 20.99 -4.66 23.11
CA LYS A 3 20.52 -5.92 22.49
C LYS A 3 20.93 -6.11 21.02
N ILE A 4 21.01 -5.04 20.23
CA ILE A 4 21.40 -5.12 18.81
C ILE A 4 22.89 -5.40 18.70
N VAL A 5 23.71 -4.72 19.50
CA VAL A 5 25.16 -4.92 19.52
C VAL A 5 25.52 -6.32 20.02
N MET A 6 24.78 -6.87 20.98
CA MET A 6 24.97 -8.24 21.49
C MET A 6 24.67 -9.35 20.47
N LEU A 7 23.96 -9.04 19.37
CA LEU A 7 23.73 -10.01 18.28
C LEU A 7 24.91 -10.08 17.30
N GLU A 8 25.93 -9.23 17.48
CA GLU A 8 27.11 -9.13 16.61
C GLU A 8 26.73 -9.08 15.12
N PRO A 9 25.82 -8.17 14.70
CA PRO A 9 25.34 -8.16 13.32
C PRO A 9 26.44 -7.65 12.37
N ASP A 10 26.61 -8.37 11.26
CA ASP A 10 27.43 -7.88 10.13
C ASP A 10 26.80 -6.64 9.49
N MET A 11 25.47 -6.53 9.56
CA MET A 11 24.70 -5.46 8.96
C MET A 11 23.32 -5.28 9.62
N VAL A 12 22.84 -4.04 9.65
CA VAL A 12 21.51 -3.68 10.12
C VAL A 12 20.74 -2.97 9.00
N LEU A 13 19.53 -3.44 8.71
CA LEU A 13 18.59 -2.75 7.83
C LEU A 13 17.74 -1.80 8.67
N ALA A 14 17.68 -0.54 8.25
CA ALA A 14 16.90 0.51 8.87
C ALA A 14 15.88 1.07 7.87
N THR A 15 14.84 1.73 8.39
CA THR A 15 13.85 2.45 7.58
C THR A 15 13.88 3.93 7.92
N SER A 16 13.21 4.77 7.13
CA SER A 16 13.04 6.20 7.44
C SER A 16 12.36 6.48 8.79
N LEU A 17 11.70 5.48 9.39
CA LEU A 17 11.08 5.58 10.72
C LEU A 17 12.04 5.26 11.88
N THR A 18 13.25 4.78 11.56
CA THR A 18 14.25 4.44 12.57
C THR A 18 14.89 5.71 13.13
N ASP A 19 15.07 5.82 14.45
CA ASP A 19 15.70 6.99 15.08
C ASP A 19 17.10 7.22 14.49
N VAL A 20 17.32 8.40 13.90
CA VAL A 20 18.59 8.79 13.28
C VAL A 20 19.76 8.66 14.24
N ARG A 21 19.56 8.97 15.53
CA ARG A 21 20.60 8.83 16.56
C ARG A 21 20.95 7.37 16.81
N ALA A 22 19.99 6.45 16.63
CA ALA A 22 20.27 5.02 16.72
C ALA A 22 21.10 4.54 15.52
N VAL A 23 20.76 4.98 14.30
CA VAL A 23 21.54 4.71 13.08
C VAL A 23 22.97 5.23 13.22
N GLU A 24 23.15 6.48 13.64
CA GLU A 24 24.47 7.08 13.85
C GLU A 24 25.29 6.34 14.91
N LYS A 25 24.66 5.94 16.02
CA LYS A 25 25.35 5.22 17.09
C LYS A 25 25.82 3.84 16.63
N LEU A 26 25.01 3.11 15.86
CA LEU A 26 25.42 1.84 15.25
C LEU A 26 26.60 2.04 14.29
N GLY A 27 26.55 3.07 13.44
CA GLY A 27 27.66 3.42 12.54
C GLY A 27 28.96 3.75 13.28
N ARG A 28 28.89 4.49 14.40
CA ARG A 28 30.08 4.77 15.26
C ARG A 28 30.68 3.54 15.91
N LEU A 29 29.90 2.46 16.04
CA LEU A 29 30.36 1.17 16.57
C LEU A 29 30.92 0.26 15.45
N GLY A 30 31.04 0.76 14.21
CA GLY A 30 31.55 0.00 13.08
C GLY A 30 30.54 -0.93 12.43
N ILE A 31 29.27 -0.89 12.85
CA ILE A 31 28.20 -1.72 12.27
C ILE A 31 27.71 -1.06 10.98
N LYS A 32 27.68 -1.81 9.88
CA LYS A 32 27.12 -1.35 8.61
C LYS A 32 25.61 -1.19 8.75
N VAL A 33 25.09 0.04 8.58
CA VAL A 33 23.65 0.31 8.58
C VAL A 33 23.22 0.72 7.18
N ILE A 34 22.20 0.05 6.63
CA ILE A 34 21.60 0.38 5.34
C ILE A 34 20.18 0.88 5.57
N SER A 35 19.92 2.12 5.19
CA SER A 35 18.59 2.71 5.27
C SER A 35 17.83 2.47 3.97
N ILE A 36 16.69 1.78 4.06
CA ILE A 36 15.78 1.52 2.95
C ILE A 36 14.60 2.48 3.11
N PRO A 37 14.43 3.47 2.20
CA PRO A 37 13.28 4.36 2.25
C PRO A 37 12.00 3.62 1.84
N PRO A 38 10.81 4.04 2.31
CA PRO A 38 9.56 3.47 1.83
C PRO A 38 9.44 3.71 0.31
N PRO A 39 9.08 2.70 -0.50
CA PRO A 39 8.93 2.87 -1.93
C PRO A 39 7.70 3.73 -2.24
N GLY A 40 7.83 4.64 -3.21
CA GLY A 40 6.73 5.45 -3.72
C GLY A 40 5.87 4.74 -4.77
N SER A 41 6.39 3.66 -5.37
CA SER A 41 5.71 2.89 -6.43
C SER A 41 6.11 1.42 -6.41
N PHE A 42 5.36 0.58 -7.14
CA PHE A 42 5.71 -0.83 -7.38
C PHE A 42 7.06 -0.98 -8.09
N ASP A 43 7.37 -0.09 -9.03
CA ASP A 43 8.65 -0.12 -9.73
C ASP A 43 9.81 0.24 -8.80
N GLU A 44 9.62 1.22 -7.91
CA GLU A 44 10.60 1.55 -6.88
C GLU A 44 10.76 0.41 -5.86
N LEU A 45 9.66 -0.22 -5.44
CA LEU A 45 9.68 -1.42 -4.61
C LEU A 45 10.51 -2.54 -5.25
N CYS A 46 10.28 -2.81 -6.54
CA CYS A 46 11.05 -3.80 -7.29
C CYS A 46 12.53 -3.44 -7.35
N LYS A 47 12.86 -2.16 -7.57
CA LYS A 47 14.23 -1.67 -7.60
C LYS A 47 14.93 -1.84 -6.25
N GLN A 48 14.31 -1.41 -5.16
CA GLN A 48 14.83 -1.57 -3.80
C GLN A 48 15.02 -3.05 -3.43
N PHE A 49 14.13 -3.93 -3.90
CA PHE A 49 14.27 -5.38 -3.68
C PHE A 49 15.45 -5.98 -4.45
N LEU A 50 15.73 -5.50 -5.67
CA LEU A 50 16.94 -5.89 -6.42
C LEU A 50 18.21 -5.40 -5.73
N GLU A 51 18.24 -4.14 -5.28
CA GLU A 51 19.35 -3.57 -4.51
C GLU A 51 19.61 -4.37 -3.23
N LEU A 52 18.55 -4.80 -2.54
CA LEU A 52 18.66 -5.69 -1.39
C LEU A 52 19.25 -7.06 -1.78
N GLY A 53 18.87 -7.61 -2.93
CA GLY A 53 19.48 -8.82 -3.49
C GLY A 53 20.98 -8.68 -3.70
N GLU A 54 21.44 -7.56 -4.28
CA GLU A 54 22.87 -7.26 -4.47
C GLU A 54 23.62 -7.13 -3.14
N ILE A 55 23.03 -6.44 -2.17
CA ILE A 55 23.60 -6.28 -0.82
C ILE A 55 23.81 -7.63 -0.13
N LEU A 56 22.91 -8.58 -0.36
CA LEU A 56 22.91 -9.90 0.26
C LEU A 56 23.66 -10.97 -0.56
N GLY A 57 24.10 -10.65 -1.78
CA GLY A 57 24.70 -11.63 -2.71
C GLY A 57 23.70 -12.67 -3.25
N GLU A 58 22.43 -12.27 -3.35
CA GLU A 58 21.28 -13.10 -3.75
C GLU A 58 20.58 -12.52 -5.00
N GLU A 59 21.36 -11.99 -5.96
CA GLU A 59 20.84 -11.24 -7.11
C GLU A 59 19.93 -12.09 -7.99
N GLU A 60 20.30 -13.36 -8.25
CA GLU A 60 19.49 -14.27 -9.06
C GLU A 60 18.12 -14.55 -8.43
N LYS A 61 18.10 -14.72 -7.09
CA LYS A 61 16.87 -14.93 -6.34
C LYS A 61 15.99 -13.67 -6.37
N ALA A 62 16.59 -12.50 -6.17
CA ALA A 62 15.87 -11.23 -6.25
C ALA A 62 15.31 -10.97 -7.65
N ARG A 63 16.10 -11.22 -8.70
CA ARG A 63 15.66 -11.12 -10.11
C ARG A 63 14.48 -12.02 -10.40
N LYS A 64 14.52 -13.28 -9.94
CA LYS A 64 13.40 -14.22 -10.12
C LYS A 64 12.11 -13.71 -9.49
N ILE A 65 12.17 -13.30 -8.21
CA ILE A 65 11.00 -12.80 -7.47
C ILE A 65 10.40 -11.56 -8.15
N VAL A 66 11.25 -10.60 -8.54
CA VAL A 66 10.80 -9.37 -9.20
C VAL A 66 10.19 -9.65 -10.57
N ASN A 67 10.77 -10.56 -11.36
CA ASN A 67 10.23 -10.94 -12.66
C ASN A 67 8.87 -11.63 -12.52
N ASP A 68 8.74 -12.57 -11.58
CA ASP A 68 7.47 -13.25 -11.31
C ASP A 68 6.39 -12.25 -10.88
N ALA A 69 6.72 -11.32 -9.98
CA ALA A 69 5.80 -10.27 -9.54
C ALA A 69 5.39 -9.33 -10.69
N ARG A 70 6.35 -8.83 -11.48
CA ARG A 70 6.07 -7.97 -12.64
C ARG A 70 5.16 -8.65 -13.67
N ASN A 71 5.39 -9.94 -13.94
CA ASN A 71 4.54 -10.71 -14.84
C ASN A 71 3.10 -10.79 -14.31
N LYS A 72 2.91 -11.12 -13.03
CA LYS A 72 1.58 -11.19 -12.41
C LYS A 72 0.88 -9.82 -12.41
N VAL A 73 1.56 -8.76 -11.96
CA VAL A 73 1.02 -7.39 -11.97
C VAL A 73 0.64 -6.96 -13.39
N GLY A 74 1.47 -7.25 -14.38
CA GLY A 74 1.18 -6.93 -15.78
C GLY A 74 -0.07 -7.63 -16.32
N LEU A 75 -0.25 -8.91 -15.97
CA LEU A 75 -1.45 -9.68 -16.33
C LEU A 75 -2.70 -9.11 -15.65
N ILE A 76 -2.62 -8.81 -14.36
CA ILE A 76 -3.72 -8.22 -13.58
C ILE A 76 -4.11 -6.87 -14.19
N ARG A 77 -3.14 -5.97 -14.35
CA ARG A 77 -3.36 -4.63 -14.92
C ARG A 77 -4.00 -4.68 -16.31
N LYS A 78 -3.55 -5.60 -17.16
CA LYS A 78 -4.12 -5.77 -18.51
C LYS A 78 -5.57 -6.23 -18.45
N LYS A 79 -5.92 -7.15 -17.55
CA LYS A 79 -7.31 -7.61 -17.37
C LYS A 79 -8.18 -6.50 -16.79
N ALA A 80 -7.74 -5.90 -15.70
CA ALA A 80 -8.46 -4.84 -15.00
C ALA A 80 -8.69 -3.59 -15.85
N GLY A 81 -7.76 -3.25 -16.75
CA GLY A 81 -7.91 -2.13 -17.69
C GLY A 81 -9.06 -2.27 -18.70
N ASN A 82 -9.67 -3.45 -18.83
CA ASN A 82 -10.86 -3.65 -19.66
C ASN A 82 -12.17 -3.60 -18.85
N LEU A 83 -12.09 -3.39 -17.53
CA LEU A 83 -13.23 -3.35 -16.64
C LEU A 83 -13.73 -1.91 -16.45
N SER A 84 -14.86 -1.75 -15.76
CA SER A 84 -15.33 -0.43 -15.34
C SER A 84 -14.28 0.25 -14.46
N SER A 85 -14.14 1.58 -14.50
CA SER A 85 -13.17 2.30 -13.66
C SER A 85 -13.86 2.94 -12.45
N PRO A 86 -14.10 2.20 -11.33
CA PRO A 86 -14.77 2.76 -10.17
C PRO A 86 -13.91 3.85 -9.52
N ARG A 87 -14.57 4.87 -8.99
CA ARG A 87 -13.92 5.90 -8.19
C ARG A 87 -13.66 5.37 -6.78
N VAL A 88 -12.41 5.35 -6.35
CA VAL A 88 -11.99 4.77 -5.07
C VAL A 88 -11.49 5.86 -4.14
N PHE A 89 -11.93 5.83 -2.89
CA PHE A 89 -11.36 6.61 -1.80
C PHE A 89 -10.63 5.68 -0.85
N VAL A 90 -9.32 5.87 -0.69
CA VAL A 90 -8.50 5.09 0.26
C VAL A 90 -8.20 5.95 1.48
N GLN A 91 -8.81 5.60 2.62
CA GLN A 91 -8.63 6.27 3.91
C GLN A 91 -7.53 5.56 4.71
N ILE A 92 -6.47 6.30 5.05
CA ILE A 92 -5.35 5.80 5.87
C ILE A 92 -5.27 6.46 7.26
N GLY A 93 -6.09 7.49 7.51
CA GLY A 93 -6.18 8.16 8.81
C GLY A 93 -7.60 8.64 9.11
N SER A 94 -7.98 8.68 10.38
CA SER A 94 -9.36 8.95 10.82
C SER A 94 -9.54 10.21 11.66
N SER A 95 -8.47 10.74 12.26
CA SER A 95 -8.50 11.95 13.09
C SER A 95 -7.11 12.62 13.12
N PRO A 96 -6.80 13.49 12.15
CA PRO A 96 -7.66 13.96 11.06
C PRO A 96 -7.91 12.89 9.98
N LEU A 97 -8.97 13.09 9.16
CA LEU A 97 -9.25 12.22 8.02
C LEU A 97 -8.15 12.39 6.98
N PHE A 98 -7.47 11.29 6.65
CA PHE A 98 -6.33 11.30 5.73
C PHE A 98 -6.54 10.28 4.61
N ALA A 99 -6.44 10.77 3.37
CA ALA A 99 -6.52 10.01 2.14
C ALA A 99 -5.13 9.59 1.67
N ALA A 100 -5.00 8.41 1.07
CA ALA A 100 -3.80 8.06 0.32
C ALA A 100 -3.78 8.85 -1.00
N THR A 101 -2.75 9.68 -1.16
CA THR A 101 -2.50 10.46 -2.38
C THR A 101 -1.68 9.62 -3.38
N ASP A 102 -1.08 10.28 -4.37
CA ASP A 102 -0.08 9.72 -5.29
C ASP A 102 1.27 9.38 -4.62
N ASP A 103 1.44 9.78 -3.36
CA ASP A 103 2.56 9.34 -2.53
C ASP A 103 2.29 7.92 -2.03
N TYR A 104 3.33 7.07 -2.05
CA TYR A 104 3.30 5.65 -1.72
C TYR A 104 2.60 4.77 -2.79
N PHE A 105 2.96 3.49 -2.83
CA PHE A 105 2.46 2.52 -3.82
C PHE A 105 0.95 2.18 -3.69
N ILE A 106 0.19 2.94 -2.88
CA ILE A 106 -1.26 2.79 -2.73
C ILE A 106 -2.00 3.21 -4.00
N ASP A 107 -1.53 4.27 -4.67
CA ASP A 107 -2.11 4.71 -5.94
C ASP A 107 -1.90 3.65 -7.02
N ASP A 108 -0.75 2.96 -7.01
CA ASP A 108 -0.49 1.82 -7.90
C ASP A 108 -1.47 0.67 -7.66
N PHE A 109 -1.87 0.36 -6.41
CA PHE A 109 -2.90 -0.66 -6.18
C PHE A 109 -4.22 -0.28 -6.84
N VAL A 110 -4.68 0.95 -6.64
CA VAL A 110 -5.95 1.43 -7.21
C VAL A 110 -5.87 1.44 -8.74
N GLY A 111 -4.81 2.01 -9.30
CA GLY A 111 -4.62 2.14 -10.74
C GLY A 111 -4.41 0.80 -11.45
N PHE A 112 -3.59 -0.10 -10.89
CA PHE A 112 -3.35 -1.42 -11.48
C PHE A 112 -4.57 -2.35 -11.34
N ALA A 113 -5.39 -2.16 -10.31
CA ALA A 113 -6.68 -2.81 -10.19
C ALA A 113 -7.77 -2.16 -11.08
N GLY A 114 -7.43 -1.17 -11.91
CA GLY A 114 -8.36 -0.56 -12.86
C GLY A 114 -9.35 0.43 -12.25
N GLY A 115 -9.06 0.96 -11.06
CA GLY A 115 -9.83 2.03 -10.44
C GLY A 115 -9.23 3.41 -10.68
N THR A 116 -9.93 4.44 -10.20
CA THR A 116 -9.42 5.83 -10.17
C THR A 116 -9.44 6.34 -8.74
N ASN A 117 -8.27 6.66 -8.19
CA ASN A 117 -8.16 7.24 -6.86
C ASN A 117 -8.75 8.66 -6.86
N ILE A 118 -9.76 8.93 -6.04
CA ILE A 118 -10.33 10.28 -5.97
C ILE A 118 -9.36 11.30 -5.39
N ALA A 119 -8.30 10.86 -4.71
CA ALA A 119 -7.26 11.71 -4.15
C ALA A 119 -6.00 11.78 -5.04
N GLU A 120 -6.02 11.21 -6.25
CA GLU A 120 -4.90 11.35 -7.20
C GLU A 120 -4.51 12.83 -7.37
N LYS A 121 -3.19 13.11 -7.43
CA LYS A 121 -2.63 14.47 -7.65
C LYS A 121 -3.02 15.51 -6.59
N SER A 122 -3.53 15.06 -5.43
CA SER A 122 -3.85 15.96 -4.33
C SER A 122 -2.56 16.34 -3.61
N LYS A 123 -2.31 17.64 -3.46
CA LYS A 123 -1.11 18.16 -2.75
C LYS A 123 -1.05 17.78 -1.26
N THR A 124 -2.16 17.30 -0.71
CA THR A 124 -2.27 16.88 0.69
C THR A 124 -3.24 15.72 0.77
N GLY A 125 -2.92 14.76 1.64
CA GLY A 125 -3.85 13.71 2.04
C GLY A 125 -4.88 14.18 3.06
N LEU A 126 -4.78 15.40 3.58
CA LEU A 126 -5.77 15.93 4.51
C LEU A 126 -7.09 16.21 3.79
N TYR A 127 -8.13 15.44 4.14
CA TYR A 127 -9.46 15.54 3.52
C TYR A 127 -10.53 15.85 4.56
N SER A 128 -11.61 16.51 4.14
CA SER A 128 -12.85 16.59 4.91
C SER A 128 -13.84 15.54 4.44
N ARG A 129 -14.74 15.08 5.32
CA ARG A 129 -15.82 14.16 4.91
C ARG A 129 -16.72 14.80 3.84
N GLU A 130 -16.96 16.11 3.92
CA GLU A 130 -17.71 16.85 2.91
C GLU A 130 -17.06 16.80 1.53
N GLU A 131 -15.74 16.89 1.45
CA GLU A 131 -15.01 16.77 0.20
C GLU A 131 -15.16 15.36 -0.40
N VAL A 132 -15.05 14.32 0.43
CA VAL A 132 -15.27 12.93 -0.01
C VAL A 132 -16.71 12.75 -0.50
N ILE A 133 -17.70 13.29 0.21
CA ILE A 133 -19.12 13.25 -0.20
C ILE A 133 -19.34 13.96 -1.53
N LYS A 134 -18.72 15.13 -1.74
CA LYS A 134 -18.80 15.88 -2.99
C LYS A 134 -18.15 15.13 -4.15
N ARG A 135 -17.03 14.45 -3.92
CA ARG A 135 -16.36 13.61 -4.92
C ARG A 135 -17.12 12.30 -5.18
N ASN A 136 -17.95 11.85 -4.24
CA ASN A 136 -18.86 10.70 -4.34
C ASN A 136 -18.19 9.42 -4.90
N PRO A 137 -17.26 8.80 -4.15
CA PRO A 137 -16.61 7.57 -4.57
C PRO A 137 -17.60 6.39 -4.65
N ASP A 138 -17.32 5.48 -5.58
CA ASP A 138 -18.05 4.22 -5.75
C ASP A 138 -17.59 3.15 -4.76
N VAL A 139 -16.34 3.25 -4.29
CA VAL A 139 -15.72 2.35 -3.31
C VAL A 139 -14.98 3.17 -2.25
N ILE A 140 -15.16 2.80 -0.98
CA ILE A 140 -14.34 3.32 0.12
C ILE A 140 -13.52 2.17 0.70
N VAL A 141 -12.20 2.33 0.72
CA VAL A 141 -11.27 1.40 1.35
C VAL A 141 -10.73 2.07 2.61
N VAL A 142 -11.03 1.50 3.77
CA VAL A 142 -10.53 1.95 5.07
C VAL A 142 -9.33 1.09 5.43
N VAL A 143 -8.20 1.73 5.67
CA VAL A 143 -6.92 1.10 6.01
C VAL A 143 -6.58 1.47 7.44
N THR A 144 -7.08 0.68 8.40
CA THR A 144 -6.82 0.94 9.82
C THR A 144 -6.98 -0.34 10.64
N MET A 145 -6.42 -0.34 11.85
CA MET A 145 -6.39 -1.49 12.73
C MET A 145 -7.65 -1.63 13.59
N GLY A 146 -8.22 -2.83 13.63
CA GLY A 146 -9.18 -3.27 14.66
C GLY A 146 -10.43 -2.39 14.80
N ILE A 147 -10.88 -2.17 16.04
CA ILE A 147 -12.12 -1.46 16.41
C ILE A 147 -12.23 -0.05 15.79
N ALA A 148 -11.10 0.59 15.49
CA ALA A 148 -11.11 1.89 14.83
C ALA A 148 -11.65 1.81 13.40
N GLY A 149 -11.42 0.70 12.70
CA GLY A 149 -11.90 0.46 11.33
C GLY A 149 -13.40 0.25 11.28
N ASP A 150 -13.92 -0.60 12.16
CA ASP A 150 -15.37 -0.85 12.24
C ASP A 150 -16.15 0.44 12.52
N LYS A 151 -15.65 1.26 13.44
CA LYS A 151 -16.23 2.58 13.74
C LYS A 151 -16.22 3.51 12.52
N GLU A 152 -15.14 3.53 11.74
CA GLU A 152 -15.08 4.36 10.54
C GLU A 152 -16.06 3.87 9.45
N ILE A 153 -16.23 2.56 9.31
CA ILE A 153 -17.24 1.99 8.41
C ILE A 153 -18.64 2.42 8.85
N GLU A 154 -18.96 2.34 10.14
CA GLU A 154 -20.23 2.82 10.69
C GLU A 154 -20.41 4.34 10.46
N ASN A 155 -19.36 5.12 10.64
CA ASN A 155 -19.36 6.55 10.37
C ASN A 155 -19.70 6.85 8.90
N TRP A 156 -19.10 6.11 7.95
CA TRP A 156 -19.40 6.27 6.53
C TRP A 156 -20.84 5.85 6.18
N LYS A 157 -21.36 4.79 6.80
CA LYS A 157 -22.74 4.31 6.60
C LYS A 157 -23.81 5.36 6.95
N ASN A 158 -23.50 6.34 7.79
CA ASN A 158 -24.41 7.45 8.08
C ASN A 158 -24.67 8.35 6.85
N TYR A 159 -23.76 8.38 5.88
CA TYR A 159 -23.88 9.20 4.67
C TYR A 159 -24.56 8.43 3.53
N LYS A 160 -25.86 8.16 3.68
CA LYS A 160 -26.68 7.35 2.76
C LYS A 160 -26.74 7.86 1.30
N THR A 161 -26.28 9.08 1.03
CA THR A 161 -26.25 9.66 -0.32
C THR A 161 -25.08 9.13 -1.15
N LEU A 162 -24.01 8.64 -0.53
CA LEU A 162 -22.80 8.12 -1.18
C LEU A 162 -23.07 6.86 -2.00
N ASN A 163 -22.45 6.77 -3.17
CA ASN A 163 -22.49 5.55 -4.00
C ASN A 163 -21.94 4.34 -3.26
N ALA A 164 -20.77 4.48 -2.61
CA ALA A 164 -20.18 3.42 -1.80
C ALA A 164 -21.12 2.89 -0.70
N VAL A 165 -21.91 3.75 -0.06
CA VAL A 165 -22.87 3.34 0.97
C VAL A 165 -24.08 2.64 0.35
N LYS A 166 -24.66 3.20 -0.71
CA LYS A 166 -25.83 2.64 -1.41
C LYS A 166 -25.56 1.24 -1.95
N ASN A 167 -24.35 1.00 -2.45
CA ASN A 167 -23.94 -0.27 -3.05
C ASN A 167 -23.22 -1.19 -2.05
N ASN A 168 -23.14 -0.82 -0.77
CA ASN A 168 -22.43 -1.56 0.28
C ASN A 168 -20.95 -1.88 -0.07
N ARG A 169 -20.26 -0.91 -0.67
CA ARG A 169 -18.87 -0.99 -1.15
C ARG A 169 -17.92 -0.22 -0.22
N ILE A 170 -17.98 -0.55 1.06
CA ILE A 170 -17.04 -0.04 2.07
C ILE A 170 -16.27 -1.23 2.62
N HIS A 171 -14.95 -1.23 2.43
CA HIS A 171 -14.09 -2.36 2.71
C HIS A 171 -13.03 -1.98 3.76
N LEU A 172 -12.77 -2.87 4.70
CA LEU A 172 -11.65 -2.77 5.64
C LEU A 172 -10.49 -3.57 5.08
N VAL A 173 -9.33 -2.95 4.94
CA VAL A 173 -8.08 -3.61 4.52
C VAL A 173 -7.07 -3.55 5.66
N ASP A 174 -6.39 -4.67 5.89
CA ASP A 174 -5.34 -4.77 6.90
C ASP A 174 -4.14 -3.88 6.52
N PRO A 175 -3.78 -2.88 7.35
CA PRO A 175 -2.64 -2.02 7.08
C PRO A 175 -1.31 -2.79 7.05
N TYR A 176 -1.16 -3.92 7.73
CA TYR A 176 0.07 -4.71 7.64
C TYR A 176 0.27 -5.30 6.24
N ARG A 177 -0.82 -5.71 5.58
CA ARG A 177 -0.76 -6.23 4.21
C ARG A 177 -0.51 -5.10 3.22
N LEU A 178 -1.17 -3.95 3.41
CA LEU A 178 -0.96 -2.78 2.56
C LEU A 178 0.45 -2.19 2.70
N CYS A 179 1.03 -2.21 3.91
CA CYS A 179 2.35 -1.63 4.18
C CYS A 179 3.51 -2.63 4.01
N SER A 180 3.25 -3.86 3.56
CA SER A 180 4.29 -4.87 3.37
C SER A 180 5.11 -4.59 2.11
N SER A 181 6.42 -4.48 2.26
CA SER A 181 7.35 -4.00 1.22
C SER A 181 8.03 -5.13 0.45
N THR A 182 7.28 -6.11 -0.05
CA THR A 182 7.84 -7.15 -0.94
C THR A 182 7.08 -7.25 -2.25
N PRO A 183 7.73 -7.60 -3.38
CA PRO A 183 7.04 -7.81 -4.64
C PRO A 183 5.94 -8.87 -4.58
N GLU A 184 6.12 -9.93 -3.78
CA GLU A 184 5.12 -10.99 -3.61
C GLU A 184 3.89 -10.49 -2.86
N SER A 185 4.07 -9.85 -1.71
CA SER A 185 2.95 -9.30 -0.94
C SER A 185 2.19 -8.20 -1.69
N PHE A 186 2.89 -7.46 -2.56
CA PHE A 186 2.23 -6.49 -3.44
C PHE A 186 1.27 -7.18 -4.41
N VAL A 187 1.66 -8.31 -5.01
CA VAL A 187 0.76 -9.05 -5.90
C VAL A 187 -0.48 -9.52 -5.16
N ASP A 188 -0.30 -10.12 -3.98
CA ASP A 188 -1.43 -10.64 -3.18
C ASP A 188 -2.42 -9.54 -2.79
N MET A 189 -1.91 -8.35 -2.43
CA MET A 189 -2.74 -7.19 -2.12
C MET A 189 -3.41 -6.63 -3.38
N LEU A 190 -2.72 -6.62 -4.52
CA LEU A 190 -3.28 -6.17 -5.78
C LEU A 190 -4.44 -7.08 -6.23
N GLU A 191 -4.32 -8.39 -6.07
CA GLU A 191 -5.41 -9.34 -6.35
C GLU A 191 -6.64 -9.02 -5.50
N GLU A 192 -6.48 -8.79 -4.19
CA GLU A 192 -7.58 -8.38 -3.31
C GLU A 192 -8.22 -7.05 -3.72
N PHE A 193 -7.43 -6.07 -4.16
CA PHE A 193 -7.98 -4.83 -4.71
C PHE A 193 -8.83 -5.11 -5.95
N VAL A 194 -8.41 -5.99 -6.85
CA VAL A 194 -9.25 -6.37 -8.01
C VAL A 194 -10.58 -6.96 -7.56
N GLU A 195 -10.60 -7.80 -6.53
CA GLU A 195 -11.84 -8.38 -6.01
C GLU A 195 -12.77 -7.31 -5.42
N ILE A 196 -12.21 -6.34 -4.68
CA ILE A 196 -12.93 -5.21 -4.10
C ILE A 196 -13.51 -4.30 -5.18
N LEU A 197 -12.73 -4.03 -6.24
CA LEU A 197 -13.10 -3.11 -7.30
C LEU A 197 -14.06 -3.74 -8.32
N HIS A 198 -13.97 -5.06 -8.57
CA HIS A 198 -14.72 -5.75 -9.63
C HIS A 198 -15.34 -7.08 -9.16
N PRO A 199 -16.23 -7.07 -8.15
CA PRO A 199 -16.76 -8.30 -7.56
C PRO A 199 -17.51 -9.22 -8.55
N ASP A 200 -18.12 -8.65 -9.60
CA ASP A 200 -18.90 -9.40 -10.58
C ASP A 200 -18.04 -10.21 -11.57
N GLU A 201 -16.75 -9.88 -11.72
CA GLU A 201 -15.83 -10.56 -12.65
C GLU A 201 -14.91 -11.56 -11.92
N THR A 202 -14.68 -11.40 -10.62
CA THR A 202 -13.85 -12.33 -9.82
C THR A 202 -14.43 -13.74 -9.73
N GLY A 203 -15.75 -13.89 -9.89
CA GLY A 203 -16.42 -15.20 -9.98
C GLY A 203 -16.03 -16.02 -11.21
N ARG A 204 -15.46 -15.37 -12.24
CA ARG A 204 -14.80 -16.02 -13.37
C ARG A 204 -13.30 -16.02 -13.10
N LYS A 205 -12.83 -16.96 -12.27
CA LYS A 205 -11.41 -17.19 -11.91
C LYS A 205 -10.42 -16.44 -12.83
N LEU A 206 -9.80 -15.40 -12.25
CA LEU A 206 -8.66 -14.69 -12.82
C LEU A 206 -7.50 -15.66 -13.08
#